data_AF-I8YVA1-F1
#
_entry.id   AF-I8YVA1-F1
#
_cell.length_a   1.000
_cell.length_b   1.000
_cell.length_c   1.000
_cell.angle_alpha   90.00
_cell.angle_beta   90.00
_cell.angle_gamma   90.00
#
_symmetry.space_group_name_H-M   'P 1'
#
loop_
_entity.id
_entity.type
_entity.pdbx_description
1 polymer ?
#
loop_
_entity_poly.entity_id
_entity_poly.type
_entity_poly.pdbx_seq_one_letter_code
_entity_poly.pdbx_strand_id
1 'polypeptide(L)' 'MLNEGSVAYRPVSAYLIEKNIYKIDGSECYNPEDEEWEFLPGMYVLVEEKKLSGENVLVAVKNQGFQ' A
#
# COMPACT_ATOMS: atom_id res chain seq x y z
N MET A 1 -21.23 -2.77 11.09
CA MET A 1 -20.82 -4.08 10.57
C MET A 1 -19.41 -3.95 10.02
N LEU A 2 -18.52 -4.91 10.24
CA LEU A 2 -17.22 -4.94 9.57
C LEU A 2 -17.48 -5.20 8.08
N ASN A 3 -16.90 -4.40 7.18
CA ASN A 3 -17.09 -4.41 5.71
C ASN A 3 -18.32 -3.69 5.11
N GLU A 4 -18.76 -2.55 5.68
CA GLU A 4 -19.48 -1.52 4.91
C GLU A 4 -18.47 -0.73 4.04
N GLY A 5 -17.82 -1.46 3.11
CA GLY A 5 -16.54 -1.17 2.48
C GLY A 5 -16.42 0.21 1.84
N SER A 6 -15.75 1.12 2.54
CA SER A 6 -15.12 2.29 1.95
C SER A 6 -13.64 1.99 1.76
N VAL A 7 -13.10 2.21 0.56
CA VAL A 7 -11.67 2.08 0.31
C VAL A 7 -10.94 3.12 1.16
N ALA A 8 -10.11 2.65 2.10
CA ALA A 8 -9.24 3.47 2.91
C ALA A 8 -7.80 3.30 2.43
N TYR A 9 -7.06 4.41 2.34
CA TYR A 9 -5.64 4.40 2.01
C TYR A 9 -4.84 4.75 3.25
N ARG A 10 -3.78 3.98 3.52
CA ARG A 10 -2.81 4.28 4.57
C ARG A 10 -1.52 4.79 3.95
N PRO A 11 -1.08 6.03 4.25
CA PRO A 11 0.26 6.48 3.90
C PRO A 11 1.30 5.67 4.68
N VAL A 12 2.30 5.15 3.98
CA VAL A 12 3.38 4.34 4.57
C VAL A 12 4.71 4.62 3.90
N SER A 13 5.79 4.37 4.62
CA SER A 13 7.14 4.35 4.07
C SER A 13 7.31 3.17 3.10
N ALA A 14 8.08 3.38 2.03
CA ALA A 14 8.41 2.33 1.08
C ALA A 14 9.73 2.62 0.36
N TYR A 15 10.40 1.56 -0.08
CA TYR A 15 11.66 1.65 -0.84
C TYR A 15 11.37 1.46 -2.33
N LEU A 16 11.79 2.42 -3.17
CA LEU A 16 11.79 2.23 -4.62
C LEU A 16 12.79 1.12 -4.98
N ILE A 17 12.32 0.09 -5.66
CA ILE A 17 13.15 -1.03 -6.14
C ILE A 17 13.54 -0.79 -7.60
N GLU A 18 12.54 -0.56 -8.46
CA GLU A 18 12.75 -0.18 -9.86
C GLU A 18 11.48 0.47 -10.42
N LYS A 19 11.63 1.46 -11.30
CA LYS A 19 10.51 2.10 -12.02
C LYS A 19 9.31 2.43 -11.09
N ASN A 20 8.27 1.59 -11.12
CA ASN A 20 7.01 1.74 -10.37
C ASN A 20 6.82 0.62 -9.32
N ILE A 21 7.87 -0.09 -8.96
CA ILE A 21 7.85 -1.19 -8.01
C ILE A 21 8.48 -0.72 -6.70
N TYR A 22 7.71 -0.80 -5.63
CA TYR A 22 8.11 -0.39 -4.29
C TYR A 22 8.00 -1.55 -3.32
N LYS A 23 8.92 -1.65 -2.36
CA LYS A 23 8.81 -2.56 -1.21
C LYS A 23 8.22 -1.79 -0.03
N ILE A 24 7.13 -2.28 0.53
CA ILE A 24 6.43 -1.62 1.66
C ILE A 24 7.26 -1.76 2.94
N ASP A 25 7.51 -0.65 3.63
CA ASP A 25 8.15 -0.57 4.94
C ASP A 25 7.15 -0.10 6.00
N GLY A 26 6.05 -0.84 6.13
CA GLY A 26 4.90 -0.47 6.97
C GLY A 26 4.89 -1.11 8.36
N SER A 27 5.98 -1.75 8.79
CA SER A 27 6.01 -2.51 10.05
C SER A 27 5.81 -1.66 11.31
N GLU A 28 6.04 -0.35 11.20
CA GLU A 28 5.83 0.61 12.28
C GLU A 28 4.36 1.01 12.49
N CYS A 29 3.50 0.76 11.51
CA CYS A 29 2.12 1.23 11.52
C CYS A 29 1.07 0.15 11.22
N TYR A 30 1.49 -1.07 10.86
CA TYR A 30 0.60 -2.20 10.65
C TYR A 30 0.39 -2.98 11.96
N ASN A 31 -0.87 -3.07 12.42
CA ASN A 31 -1.28 -3.97 13.50
C ASN A 31 -2.28 -5.02 12.96
N PRO A 32 -1.88 -6.30 12.86
CA PRO A 32 -2.77 -7.36 12.36
C PRO A 32 -3.97 -7.67 13.27
N GLU A 33 -3.97 -7.23 14.53
CA GLU A 33 -5.12 -7.40 15.44
C GLU A 33 -6.20 -6.31 15.24
N ASP A 34 -5.82 -5.14 14.69
CA ASP A 34 -6.72 -3.99 14.53
C ASP A 34 -7.14 -3.77 13.06
N GLU A 35 -6.29 -4.13 12.10
CA GLU A 35 -6.47 -3.80 10.68
C GLU A 35 -6.10 -4.97 9.75
N GLU A 36 -6.83 -5.07 8.64
CA GLU A 36 -6.50 -5.94 7.51
C GLU A 36 -6.11 -5.08 6.31
N TRP A 37 -4.92 -5.31 5.75
CA TRP A 37 -4.41 -4.58 4.60
C TRP A 37 -4.29 -5.51 3.39
N GLU A 38 -4.61 -4.98 2.21
CA GLU A 38 -4.44 -5.70 0.94
C GLU A 38 -2.95 -5.97 0.62
N PHE A 39 -2.06 -5.05 1.02
CA PHE A 39 -0.62 -5.16 0.81
C PHE A 39 0.12 -4.98 2.14
N LEU A 40 0.77 -6.05 2.59
CA LEU A 40 1.44 -6.13 3.89
C LEU A 40 2.88 -5.56 3.84
N PRO A 41 3.43 -5.15 4.99
CA PRO A 41 4.85 -4.83 5.11
C PRO A 41 5.75 -5.94 4.54
N GLY A 42 6.79 -5.56 3.83
CA GLY A 42 7.72 -6.46 3.16
C GLY A 42 7.28 -6.92 1.76
N MET A 43 6.02 -6.73 1.39
CA MET A 43 5.55 -7.02 0.03
C MET A 43 6.11 -6.02 -0.98
N TYR A 44 6.25 -6.48 -2.21
CA TYR A 44 6.61 -5.67 -3.36
C TYR A 44 5.36 -5.37 -4.16
N VAL A 45 5.11 -4.10 -4.45
CA VAL A 45 3.89 -3.67 -5.12
C VAL A 45 4.20 -2.79 -6.32
N LEU A 46 3.44 -2.98 -7.38
CA LEU A 46 3.32 -2.00 -8.46
C LEU A 46 2.46 -0.83 -7.95
N VAL A 47 2.94 0.39 -8.16
CA VAL A 47 2.21 1.61 -7.83
C VAL A 47 1.80 2.37 -9.09
N GLU A 48 0.69 3.09 -8.97
CA GLU A 48 0.20 4.04 -9.97
C GLU A 48 -0.04 5.41 -9.34
N GLU A 49 0.20 6.47 -10.10
CA GLU A 49 -0.16 7.82 -9.70
C GLU A 49 -1.68 8.00 -9.79
N LYS A 50 -2.31 8.38 -8.68
CA LYS A 50 -3.74 8.67 -8.59
C LYS A 50 -3.95 10.04 -7.95
N LYS A 51 -5.00 10.73 -8.38
CA LYS A 51 -5.41 12.00 -7.77
C LYS A 51 -6.35 11.74 -6.59
N LEU A 52 -5.85 11.88 -5.36
CA LEU A 52 -6.62 11.73 -4.12
C LEU A 52 -6.65 13.07 -3.38
N SER A 53 -7.84 13.52 -2.96
CA SER A 53 -8.03 14.81 -2.26
C SER A 53 -7.42 16.03 -2.98
N GLY A 54 -7.31 15.97 -4.31
CA GLY A 54 -6.73 17.03 -5.13
C GLY A 54 -5.22 16.91 -5.37
N GLU A 55 -4.54 15.99 -4.69
CA GLU A 55 -3.10 15.77 -4.82
C GLU A 55 -2.80 14.49 -5.61
N ASN A 56 -1.68 14.48 -6.33
CA ASN A 56 -1.20 13.29 -6.99
C ASN A 56 -0.36 12.47 -6.01
N VAL A 57 -0.76 11.22 -5.79
CA VAL A 57 -0.10 10.29 -4.87
C VAL A 57 0.11 8.93 -5.52
N LEU A 58 1.12 8.20 -5.06
CA LEU A 58 1.37 6.82 -5.51
C LEU A 58 0.50 5.85 -4.70
N VAL A 59 -0.25 5.01 -5.40
CA VAL A 59 -1.15 4.02 -4.81
C VAL A 59 -0.73 2.62 -5.24
N ALA A 60 -0.57 1.71 -4.30
CA ALA A 60 -0.34 0.30 -4.59
C ALA A 60 -1.57 -0.30 -5.30
N VAL A 61 -1.37 -0.96 -6.44
CA VAL A 61 -2.45 -1.53 -7.26
C VAL A 61 -2.30 -3.03 -7.50
N LYS A 62 -1.11 -3.60 -7.27
CA LYS A 62 -0.85 -5.02 -7.53
C LYS A 62 0.37 -5.51 -6.76
N ASN A 63 0.29 -6.70 -6.18
CA ASN A 63 1.47 -7.42 -5.71
C ASN A 63 2.33 -7.86 -6.91
N GLN A 64 3.59 -7.45 -6.92
CA GLN A 64 4.51 -7.73 -8.01
C GLN A 64 5.17 -9.11 -7.89
N GLY A 65 5.18 -9.73 -6.70
CA GLY A 65 5.74 -11.06 -6.45
C GLY A 65 7.20 -11.21 -6.92
N PHE A 66 8.17 -11.05 -6.02
CA PHE A 66 9.55 -11.42 -6.33
C PHE A 66 9.75 -12.89 -5.93
N GLN A 67 10.03 -13.75 -6.92
CA GLN A 67 10.56 -15.11 -6.70
C GLN A 67 12.07 -15.05 -6.45
#